data_AF-A0A8T5RMB9-F1
#
_entry.id   AF-A0A8T5RMB9-F1
#
_cell.length_a   1.000
_cell.length_b   1.000
_cell.length_c   1.000
_cell.angle_alpha   90.00
_cell.angle_beta   90.00
_cell.angle_gamma   90.00
#
_symmetry.space_group_name_H-M   'P 1'
#
loop_
_entity.id
_entity.type
_entity.pdbx_description
1 polymer ?
#
loop_
_entity_poly.entity_id
_entity_poly.type
_entity_poly.pdbx_seq_one_letter_code
_entity_poly.pdbx_strand_id
1 'polypeptide(L)'
;MTSSLINKHKKAPLINNNMLFVIPSWSEVLGFPTLGRYANQDISKILTDIIIFYGGTECSILTEKGVLHCLFGLGFYHTKFELKSGRYIIDSRQLSGLLLSDFVYDYLATSKNITLENDDDVIYTEKVVKVPIDLSFKTNNKQTFIKGALMRNLFIPYKDSFIEMMNTIKEDNTYNINNDGQMLLSTHWDYYNKILISSRMNYANYINPTASINDIIIGADEFLTSLFSTSKNIDIEKNISHLKKVYSGIEYDPMYLFSILENTSKYLKSTGKIIKQQKGLSNLLNQKKSLFISAENRLNSIIQWPTLFKRKTKDELESTVVIDNTKKEINQDNQYKSPMNIYNIEGYNTPKNEDFVLKTMRSEFVKSRPLPQIPTTSIKEILFYLRSIINDNYDMPSIGLALEIARDNLRKLALHLDYMWEMSKLANLYKRKNPNLSLSQKEKFELLERIESWIANAHKNMIKLNP
;
A
#
# COMPACT_ATOMS: atom_id res chain seq x y z
N MET A 1 31.60 33.46 13.53
CA MET A 1 30.88 33.11 12.29
C MET A 1 29.67 32.18 12.51
N THR A 2 29.33 31.83 13.76
CA THR A 2 28.23 30.92 14.13
C THR A 2 26.87 31.59 14.34
N SER A 3 26.81 32.92 14.54
CA SER A 3 25.54 33.64 14.78
C SER A 3 24.72 33.96 13.51
N SER A 4 25.33 33.91 12.31
CA SER A 4 24.64 34.22 11.05
C SER A 4 23.86 33.04 10.47
N LEU A 5 24.20 31.81 10.86
CA LEU A 5 23.46 30.59 10.48
C LEU A 5 22.18 30.43 11.31
N ILE A 6 22.25 30.71 12.62
CA ILE A 6 21.10 30.65 13.55
C ILE A 6 19.95 31.57 13.11
N ASN A 7 20.27 32.77 12.59
CA ASN A 7 19.27 33.71 12.09
C ASN A 7 18.70 33.38 10.69
N LYS A 8 19.33 32.48 9.92
CA LYS A 8 18.76 31.96 8.67
C LYS A 8 17.73 30.85 8.92
N HIS A 9 17.86 30.08 10.00
CA HIS A 9 16.95 28.98 10.34
C HIS A 9 15.50 29.45 10.61
N LYS A 10 15.31 30.62 11.22
CA LYS A 10 13.98 31.22 11.46
C LYS A 10 13.27 31.76 10.21
N LYS A 11 13.93 31.80 9.04
CA LYS A 11 13.42 32.46 7.83
C LYS A 11 12.79 31.54 6.78
N ALA A 12 12.80 30.21 6.94
CA ALA A 12 12.12 29.33 6.00
C ALA A 12 10.63 29.69 5.92
N PRO A 13 10.08 30.03 4.74
CA PRO A 13 8.69 30.42 4.61
C PRO A 13 7.78 29.22 4.88
N LEU A 14 6.69 29.44 5.62
CA LEU A 14 5.59 28.49 5.66
C LEU A 14 4.85 28.62 4.33
N ILE A 15 4.65 27.49 3.65
CA ILE A 15 3.92 27.43 2.39
C ILE A 15 2.57 26.79 2.67
N ASN A 16 1.49 27.49 2.35
CA ASN A 16 0.15 26.92 2.42
C ASN A 16 -0.02 25.93 1.27
N ASN A 17 -0.34 24.68 1.60
CA ASN A 17 -0.51 23.61 0.64
C ASN A 17 -1.63 22.67 1.12
N ASN A 18 -2.80 22.82 0.51
CA ASN A 18 -3.98 22.01 0.78
C ASN A 18 -3.88 20.70 -0.01
N MET A 19 -3.44 19.62 0.65
CA MET A 19 -3.23 18.32 0.01
C MET A 19 -3.65 17.15 0.91
N LEU A 20 -4.08 16.07 0.29
CA LEU A 20 -4.07 14.74 0.89
C LEU A 20 -2.67 14.15 0.76
N PHE A 21 -2.08 13.78 1.88
CA PHE A 21 -0.78 13.13 1.96
C PHE A 21 -0.91 11.83 2.76
N VAL A 22 -0.51 10.70 2.19
CA VAL A 22 -0.66 9.38 2.81
C VAL A 22 0.63 8.60 2.72
N ILE A 23 1.03 7.98 3.83
CA ILE A 23 2.07 6.94 3.87
C ILE A 23 1.36 5.60 4.18
N PRO A 24 1.26 4.67 3.21
CA PRO A 24 0.51 3.42 3.38
C PRO A 24 1.05 2.48 4.47
N SER A 25 2.37 2.51 4.72
CA SER A 25 3.00 1.81 5.84
C SER A 25 4.17 2.60 6.40
N TRP A 26 4.05 3.04 7.65
CA TRP A 26 5.09 3.80 8.34
C TRP A 26 6.34 2.95 8.62
N SER A 27 6.16 1.73 9.14
CA SER A 27 7.24 0.79 9.44
C SER A 27 8.04 0.48 8.20
N GLU A 28 7.39 0.21 7.07
CA GLU A 28 8.11 -0.11 5.83
C GLU A 28 8.99 1.06 5.36
N VAL A 29 8.48 2.29 5.46
CA VAL A 29 9.23 3.51 5.13
C VAL A 29 10.47 3.64 5.99
N LEU A 30 10.37 3.32 7.27
CA LEU A 30 11.49 3.36 8.21
C LEU A 30 12.39 2.11 8.16
N GLY A 31 11.99 1.07 7.44
CA GLY A 31 12.69 -0.22 7.43
C GLY A 31 12.54 -0.97 8.75
N PHE A 32 11.32 -1.01 9.28
CA PHE A 32 10.91 -1.71 10.50
C PHE A 32 11.89 -1.48 11.66
N PRO A 33 11.97 -0.25 12.20
CA PRO A 33 12.84 0.05 13.34
C PRO A 33 12.40 -0.68 14.61
N THR A 34 11.09 -0.89 14.77
CA THR A 34 10.45 -1.61 15.89
C THR A 34 9.10 -2.16 15.46
N LEU A 35 8.62 -3.22 16.14
CA LEU A 35 7.19 -3.58 16.11
C LEU A 35 6.39 -2.78 17.15
N GLY A 36 7.07 -2.20 18.13
CA GLY A 36 6.47 -1.48 19.24
C GLY A 36 6.00 -2.41 20.36
N ARG A 37 5.38 -1.79 21.37
CA ARG A 37 4.73 -2.47 22.49
C ARG A 37 3.33 -1.89 22.64
N TYR A 38 2.43 -2.66 23.24
CA TYR A 38 1.09 -2.20 23.58
C TYR A 38 0.63 -2.88 24.87
N ALA A 39 0.14 -2.08 25.83
CA ALA A 39 -0.24 -2.56 27.16
C ALA A 39 0.85 -3.46 27.82
N ASN A 40 2.12 -3.02 27.74
CA ASN A 40 3.32 -3.73 28.22
C ASN A 40 3.63 -5.07 27.56
N GLN A 41 2.94 -5.43 26.46
CA GLN A 41 3.22 -6.62 25.67
C GLN A 41 3.91 -6.23 24.36
N ASP A 42 4.84 -7.07 23.92
CA ASP A 42 5.49 -6.88 22.64
C ASP A 42 4.54 -7.25 21.50
N ILE A 43 4.57 -6.45 20.44
CA ILE A 43 3.73 -6.67 19.28
C ILE A 43 4.35 -7.75 18.42
N SER A 44 3.56 -8.77 18.10
CA SER A 44 3.99 -9.93 17.31
C SER A 44 3.96 -9.67 15.81
N LYS A 45 2.96 -8.90 15.34
CA LYS A 45 2.72 -8.68 13.91
C LYS A 45 2.02 -7.35 13.67
N ILE A 46 2.44 -6.62 12.64
CA ILE A 46 1.76 -5.42 12.16
C ILE A 46 1.11 -5.73 10.81
N LEU A 47 -0.20 -5.51 10.69
CA LEU A 47 -0.90 -5.65 9.41
C LEU A 47 -1.04 -4.31 8.69
N THR A 48 -1.36 -3.27 9.45
CA THR A 48 -1.56 -1.92 8.93
C THR A 48 -0.97 -0.92 9.90
N ASP A 49 -0.29 0.09 9.37
CA ASP A 49 0.28 1.22 10.10
C ASP A 49 0.33 2.45 9.19
N ILE A 50 -0.85 2.84 8.73
CA ILE A 50 -1.04 3.93 7.76
C ILE A 50 -1.02 5.28 8.46
N ILE A 51 -0.42 6.26 7.78
CA ILE A 51 -0.52 7.68 8.15
C ILE A 51 -1.30 8.40 7.08
N ILE A 52 -2.36 9.10 7.48
CA ILE A 52 -3.19 9.94 6.60
C ILE A 52 -3.09 11.38 7.09
N PHE A 53 -2.79 12.32 6.21
CA PHE A 53 -2.77 13.75 6.50
C PHE A 53 -3.64 14.52 5.50
N TYR A 54 -4.53 15.35 6.03
CA TYR A 54 -5.03 16.52 5.31
C TYR A 54 -4.11 17.69 5.65
N GLY A 55 -3.09 17.86 4.82
CA GLY A 55 -2.07 18.89 4.95
C GLY A 55 -2.60 20.27 4.61
N GLY A 56 -2.18 21.27 5.38
CA GLY A 56 -2.49 22.68 5.11
C GLY A 56 -1.26 23.57 4.99
N THR A 57 -0.18 23.24 5.71
CA THR A 57 1.07 24.01 5.67
C THR A 57 2.27 23.09 5.62
N GLU A 58 3.28 23.46 4.85
CA GLU A 58 4.55 22.74 4.77
C GLU A 58 5.73 23.70 4.80
N CYS A 59 6.90 23.19 5.21
CA CYS A 59 8.16 23.89 5.06
C CYS A 59 9.34 22.91 5.09
N SER A 60 10.49 23.36 4.60
CA SER A 60 11.75 22.63 4.68
C SER A 60 12.78 23.54 5.35
N ILE A 61 13.37 23.08 6.44
CA ILE A 61 14.26 23.86 7.30
C ILE A 61 15.62 23.16 7.34
N LEU A 62 16.68 23.90 7.01
CA LEU A 62 18.03 23.41 7.23
C LEU A 62 18.32 23.40 8.74
N THR A 63 18.82 22.30 9.27
CA THR A 63 19.27 22.11 10.66
C THR A 63 20.74 21.69 10.67
N GLU A 64 21.33 21.55 11.86
CA GLU A 64 22.71 21.05 11.99
C GLU A 64 22.88 19.62 11.46
N LYS A 65 21.81 18.81 11.49
CA LYS A 65 21.82 17.40 11.10
C LYS A 65 21.23 17.14 9.71
N GLY A 66 21.23 18.17 8.86
CA GLY A 66 20.62 18.11 7.53
C GLY A 66 19.30 18.86 7.47
N VAL A 67 18.45 18.56 6.50
CA VAL A 67 17.20 19.29 6.30
C VAL A 67 16.03 18.53 6.91
N LEU A 68 15.22 19.23 7.69
CA LEU A 68 13.97 18.74 8.24
C LEU A 68 12.80 19.24 7.39
N HIS A 69 11.99 18.31 6.92
CA HIS A 69 10.78 18.59 6.15
C HIS A 69 9.56 18.45 7.05
N CYS A 70 8.78 19.52 7.17
CA CYS A 70 7.63 19.56 8.07
C CYS A 70 6.33 19.69 7.26
N LEU A 71 5.35 18.87 7.58
CA LEU A 71 3.98 18.97 7.12
C LEU A 71 3.07 19.15 8.33
N PHE A 72 2.21 20.16 8.32
CA PHE A 72 1.23 20.44 9.37
C PHE A 72 -0.19 20.39 8.82
N GLY A 73 -1.11 19.86 9.61
CA GLY A 73 -2.49 19.67 9.21
C GLY A 73 -3.25 18.72 10.14
N LEU A 74 -4.30 18.09 9.63
CA LEU A 74 -5.03 17.04 10.35
C LEU A 74 -4.44 15.69 9.97
N GLY A 75 -3.61 15.13 10.85
CA GLY A 75 -2.96 13.85 10.67
C GLY A 75 -3.60 12.75 11.51
N PHE A 76 -3.57 11.53 11.01
CA PHE A 76 -4.12 10.37 11.68
C PHE A 76 -3.21 9.18 11.43
N TYR A 77 -2.74 8.60 12.53
CA TYR A 77 -1.95 7.39 12.52
C TYR A 77 -2.86 6.24 12.95
N HIS A 78 -3.08 5.28 12.06
CA HIS A 78 -3.98 4.16 12.28
C HIS A 78 -3.22 2.85 12.17
N THR A 79 -3.38 2.00 13.18
CA THR A 79 -2.68 0.74 13.30
C THR A 79 -3.62 -0.43 13.50
N LYS A 80 -3.27 -1.54 12.87
CA LYS A 80 -3.89 -2.84 13.08
C LYS A 80 -2.79 -3.87 13.27
N PHE A 81 -2.74 -4.49 14.44
CA PHE A 81 -1.63 -5.36 14.85
C PHE A 81 -2.09 -6.50 15.75
N GLU A 82 -1.21 -7.45 16.03
CA GLU A 82 -1.45 -8.59 16.91
C GLU A 82 -0.44 -8.61 18.07
N LEU A 83 -0.92 -8.86 19.29
CA LEU A 83 -0.05 -9.22 20.42
C LEU A 83 0.26 -10.72 20.45
N LYS A 84 -0.73 -11.51 20.06
CA LYS A 84 -0.67 -12.97 19.93
C LYS A 84 -1.46 -13.36 18.69
N SER A 85 -1.02 -14.41 18.00
CA SER A 85 -1.62 -14.85 16.74
C SER A 85 -3.14 -15.02 16.85
N GLY A 86 -3.88 -14.42 15.90
CA GLY A 86 -5.31 -14.64 15.72
C GLY A 86 -6.23 -13.63 16.42
N ARG A 87 -5.68 -12.60 17.10
CA ARG A 87 -6.47 -11.49 17.64
C ARG A 87 -5.87 -10.15 17.22
N TYR A 88 -6.63 -9.42 16.41
CA TYR A 88 -6.25 -8.09 15.95
C TYR A 88 -6.72 -7.03 16.94
N ILE A 89 -5.82 -6.10 17.25
CA ILE A 89 -6.09 -4.86 17.96
C ILE A 89 -6.00 -3.73 16.94
N ILE A 90 -6.92 -2.78 17.04
CA ILE A 90 -6.91 -1.54 16.29
C ILE A 90 -6.62 -0.42 17.29
N ASP A 91 -5.66 0.43 16.96
CA ASP A 91 -5.31 1.61 17.75
C ASP A 91 -5.03 2.78 16.81
N SER A 92 -5.36 3.98 17.26
CA SER A 92 -5.18 5.20 16.47
C SER A 92 -4.67 6.37 17.30
N ARG A 93 -3.95 7.29 16.64
CA ARG A 93 -3.37 8.50 17.23
C ARG A 93 -3.62 9.69 16.31
N GLN A 94 -4.10 10.78 16.89
CA GLN A 94 -4.26 12.06 16.21
C GLN A 94 -2.91 12.75 16.09
N LEU A 95 -2.62 13.34 14.94
CA LEU A 95 -1.38 14.06 14.68
C LEU A 95 -1.70 15.45 14.16
N SER A 96 -0.89 16.42 14.51
CA SER A 96 -0.97 17.79 13.99
C SER A 96 0.20 18.15 13.08
N GLY A 97 1.27 17.34 13.12
CA GLY A 97 2.41 17.49 12.23
C GLY A 97 3.18 16.19 11.97
N LEU A 98 3.85 16.17 10.83
CA LEU A 98 4.75 15.12 10.38
C LEU A 98 6.11 15.74 10.09
N LEU A 99 7.16 15.22 10.73
CA LEU A 99 8.54 15.68 10.60
C LEU A 99 9.38 14.60 9.94
N LEU A 100 9.84 14.87 8.72
CA LEU A 100 10.63 13.97 7.90
C LEU A 100 12.07 14.47 7.83
N SER A 101 13.02 13.69 8.35
CA SER A 101 14.43 13.92 8.06
C SER A 101 14.68 13.71 6.57
N ASP A 102 15.68 14.40 6.04
CA ASP A 102 16.03 14.36 4.62
C ASP A 102 16.24 12.96 4.05
N PHE A 103 16.88 12.04 4.76
CA PHE A 103 17.06 10.65 4.29
C PHE A 103 15.73 9.88 4.19
N VAL A 104 14.76 10.12 5.09
CA VAL A 104 13.43 9.51 5.01
C VAL A 104 12.63 10.15 3.88
N TYR A 105 12.67 11.48 3.79
CA TYR A 105 12.04 12.23 2.73
C TYR A 105 12.54 11.79 1.35
N ASP A 106 13.85 11.65 1.18
CA ASP A 106 14.47 11.23 -0.08
C ASP A 106 14.07 9.80 -0.43
N TYR A 107 14.02 8.90 0.56
CA TYR A 107 13.55 7.52 0.36
C TYR A 107 12.08 7.45 -0.10
N LEU A 108 11.22 8.34 0.40
CA LEU A 108 9.84 8.50 -0.09
C LEU A 108 9.84 9.11 -1.49
N ALA A 109 10.63 10.15 -1.74
CA ALA A 109 10.68 10.91 -2.98
C ALA A 109 11.26 10.10 -4.17
N THR A 110 12.14 9.14 -3.90
CA THR A 110 12.70 8.22 -4.91
C THR A 110 11.92 6.90 -5.02
N SER A 111 10.81 6.76 -4.31
CA SER A 111 10.00 5.55 -4.35
C SER A 111 9.40 5.33 -5.74
N LYS A 112 9.26 4.06 -6.13
CA LYS A 112 8.81 3.68 -7.47
C LYS A 112 7.38 4.19 -7.69
N ASN A 113 7.17 4.86 -8.81
CA ASN A 113 5.86 5.33 -9.23
C ASN A 113 4.96 4.12 -9.51
N ILE A 114 3.79 4.03 -8.86
CA ILE A 114 2.82 2.96 -9.11
C ILE A 114 1.93 3.34 -10.29
N THR A 115 1.50 4.61 -10.39
CA THR A 115 0.60 5.07 -11.46
C THR A 115 0.66 6.58 -11.67
N LEU A 116 0.54 6.97 -12.95
CA LEU A 116 0.64 8.31 -13.58
C LEU A 116 2.01 8.54 -14.24
N GLU A 117 2.08 8.37 -15.57
CA GLU A 117 3.09 9.03 -16.38
C GLU A 117 2.81 10.54 -16.38
N ASN A 118 3.80 11.31 -15.92
CA ASN A 118 3.93 12.76 -16.10
C ASN A 118 2.79 13.63 -15.55
N ASP A 119 2.47 13.50 -14.26
CA ASP A 119 1.75 14.55 -13.52
C ASP A 119 2.53 14.87 -12.24
N ASP A 120 3.06 16.09 -12.15
CA ASP A 120 3.97 16.49 -11.06
C ASP A 120 3.23 16.80 -9.76
N ASP A 121 1.97 17.21 -9.88
CA ASP A 121 1.17 17.63 -8.72
C ASP A 121 0.55 16.43 -7.99
N VAL A 122 0.34 15.31 -8.69
CA VAL A 122 -0.23 14.07 -8.13
C VAL A 122 0.84 13.00 -8.12
N ILE A 123 1.30 12.65 -6.93
CA ILE A 123 2.34 11.64 -6.73
C ILE A 123 1.66 10.41 -6.15
N TYR A 124 1.70 9.30 -6.88
CA TYR A 124 1.20 8.02 -6.41
C TYR A 124 2.30 6.97 -6.56
N THR A 125 3.07 6.77 -5.50
CA THR A 125 4.19 5.82 -5.47
C THR A 125 3.92 4.70 -4.47
N GLU A 126 4.81 3.70 -4.44
CA GLU A 126 4.73 2.57 -3.50
C GLU A 126 4.65 3.00 -2.03
N LYS A 127 5.27 4.12 -1.68
CA LYS A 127 5.45 4.52 -0.29
C LYS A 127 4.72 5.80 0.10
N VAL A 128 4.24 6.57 -0.88
CA VAL A 128 3.56 7.83 -0.60
C VAL A 128 2.53 8.14 -1.67
N VAL A 129 1.39 8.66 -1.21
CA VAL A 129 0.37 9.25 -2.05
C VAL A 129 0.23 10.71 -1.68
N LYS A 130 0.40 11.61 -2.64
CA LYS A 130 0.18 13.05 -2.51
C LYS A 130 -0.78 13.50 -3.61
N VAL A 131 -1.87 14.14 -3.20
CA VAL A 131 -2.92 14.63 -4.11
C VAL A 131 -3.35 16.01 -3.62
N PRO A 132 -3.34 17.06 -4.46
CA PRO A 132 -3.92 18.34 -4.08
C PRO A 132 -5.42 18.19 -3.89
N ILE A 133 -5.98 18.86 -2.88
CA ILE A 133 -7.42 18.76 -2.56
C ILE A 133 -8.26 19.31 -3.71
N ASP A 134 -7.84 20.42 -4.30
CA ASP A 134 -8.48 21.01 -5.48
C ASP A 134 -7.86 20.45 -6.76
N LEU A 135 -8.69 19.78 -7.59
CA LEU A 135 -8.30 19.24 -8.89
C LEU A 135 -8.93 20.01 -10.06
N SER A 136 -9.59 21.13 -9.81
CA SER A 136 -10.32 21.92 -10.82
C SER A 136 -9.45 22.38 -12.00
N PHE A 137 -8.14 22.54 -11.78
CA PHE A 137 -7.18 22.91 -12.80
C PHE A 137 -6.82 21.77 -13.78
N LYS A 138 -7.22 20.52 -13.48
CA LYS A 138 -6.98 19.36 -14.34
C LYS A 138 -8.15 19.11 -15.27
N THR A 139 -7.89 18.55 -16.45
CA THR A 139 -8.95 18.12 -17.40
C THR A 139 -9.84 17.03 -16.79
N ASN A 140 -11.12 16.97 -17.18
CA ASN A 140 -12.07 15.96 -16.70
C ASN A 140 -11.57 14.51 -16.84
N ASN A 141 -10.87 14.19 -17.93
CA ASN A 141 -10.30 12.85 -18.14
C ASN A 141 -9.24 12.51 -17.08
N LYS A 142 -8.33 13.45 -16.80
CA LYS A 142 -7.33 13.32 -15.73
C LYS A 142 -7.98 13.21 -14.35
N GLN A 143 -8.98 14.04 -14.06
CA GLN A 143 -9.71 13.97 -12.79
C GLN A 143 -10.37 12.60 -12.60
N THR A 144 -11.06 12.09 -13.63
CA THR A 144 -11.71 10.77 -13.62
C THR A 144 -10.70 9.65 -13.38
N PHE A 145 -9.53 9.71 -14.03
CA PHE A 145 -8.47 8.75 -13.84
C PHE A 145 -7.91 8.79 -12.41
N ILE A 146 -7.56 9.98 -11.90
CA ILE A 146 -7.04 10.17 -10.53
C ILE A 146 -8.04 9.62 -9.51
N LYS A 147 -9.33 9.94 -9.67
CA LYS A 147 -10.43 9.42 -8.86
C LYS A 147 -10.50 7.90 -8.88
N GLY A 148 -10.47 7.27 -10.07
CA GLY A 148 -10.48 5.81 -10.20
C GLY A 148 -9.26 5.13 -9.56
N ALA A 149 -8.07 5.70 -9.76
CA ALA A 149 -6.82 5.18 -9.21
C ALA A 149 -6.80 5.25 -7.67
N LEU A 150 -7.20 6.41 -7.10
CA LEU A 150 -7.25 6.59 -5.65
C LEU A 150 -8.33 5.73 -5.02
N MET A 151 -9.51 5.60 -5.64
CA MET A 151 -10.55 4.71 -5.13
C MET A 151 -10.05 3.27 -5.05
N ARG A 152 -9.45 2.74 -6.13
CA ARG A 152 -9.00 1.34 -6.18
C ARG A 152 -7.83 1.04 -5.26
N ASN A 153 -6.84 1.94 -5.19
CA ASN A 153 -5.54 1.62 -4.61
C ASN A 153 -5.30 2.29 -3.24
N LEU A 154 -6.11 3.29 -2.86
CA LEU A 154 -5.98 3.99 -1.58
C LEU A 154 -7.26 3.88 -0.73
N PHE A 155 -8.38 4.39 -1.23
CA PHE A 155 -9.60 4.48 -0.42
C PHE A 155 -10.25 3.12 -0.14
N ILE A 156 -10.31 2.20 -1.11
CA ILE A 156 -10.89 0.87 -0.87
C ILE A 156 -10.03 0.04 0.09
N PRO A 157 -8.69 -0.08 -0.09
CA PRO A 157 -7.86 -0.87 0.81
C PRO A 157 -7.80 -0.32 2.25
N TYR A 158 -7.86 1.01 2.42
CA TYR A 158 -7.74 1.68 3.72
C TYR A 158 -9.05 2.35 4.15
N LYS A 159 -10.19 1.83 3.68
CA LYS A 159 -11.52 2.42 3.90
C LYS A 159 -11.81 2.71 5.37
N ASP A 160 -11.57 1.71 6.21
CA ASP A 160 -11.86 1.79 7.65
C ASP A 160 -11.05 2.91 8.31
N SER A 161 -9.76 3.05 7.94
CA SER A 161 -8.87 4.10 8.45
C SER A 161 -9.34 5.51 8.07
N PHE A 162 -9.82 5.70 6.84
CA PHE A 162 -10.37 6.99 6.40
C PHE A 162 -11.70 7.32 7.09
N ILE A 163 -12.59 6.33 7.25
CA ILE A 163 -13.87 6.52 7.94
C ILE A 163 -13.62 6.86 9.41
N GLU A 164 -12.74 6.12 10.08
CA GLU A 164 -12.36 6.37 11.47
C GLU A 164 -11.77 7.78 11.63
N MET A 165 -10.81 8.16 10.77
CA MET A 165 -10.24 9.51 10.76
C MET A 165 -11.31 10.59 10.64
N MET A 166 -12.25 10.44 9.70
CA MET A 166 -13.31 11.43 9.49
C MET A 166 -14.29 11.48 10.67
N ASN A 167 -14.58 10.36 11.31
CA ASN A 167 -15.40 10.32 12.53
C ASN A 167 -14.67 11.03 13.68
N THR A 168 -13.39 10.75 13.88
CA THR A 168 -12.54 11.46 14.85
C THR A 168 -12.54 12.95 14.57
N ILE A 169 -12.38 13.39 13.31
CA ILE A 169 -12.43 14.82 12.95
C ILE A 169 -13.80 15.46 13.20
N LYS A 170 -14.89 14.70 13.28
CA LYS A 170 -16.21 15.27 13.63
C LYS A 170 -16.41 15.47 15.12
N GLU A 171 -15.68 14.77 15.97
CA GLU A 171 -15.77 14.90 17.43
C GLU A 171 -15.21 16.25 17.91
N ASP A 172 -15.90 16.95 18.82
CA ASP A 172 -15.50 18.29 19.25
C ASP A 172 -14.21 18.33 20.08
N ASN A 173 -13.86 17.23 20.75
CA ASN A 173 -12.72 17.10 21.65
C ASN A 173 -11.42 16.64 20.96
N THR A 174 -11.39 16.61 19.63
CA THR A 174 -10.23 16.13 18.85
C THR A 174 -9.58 17.26 18.06
N TYR A 175 -8.27 17.19 17.85
CA TYR A 175 -7.46 18.23 17.20
C TYR A 175 -7.66 19.63 17.81
N ASN A 176 -7.89 19.71 19.13
CA ASN A 176 -8.03 20.98 19.82
C ASN A 176 -6.65 21.57 20.15
N ILE A 177 -5.95 22.03 19.12
CA ILE A 177 -4.55 22.49 19.23
C ILE A 177 -4.37 23.63 20.24
N ASN A 178 -5.38 24.46 20.47
CA ASN A 178 -5.28 25.53 21.45
C ASN A 178 -5.14 24.97 22.88
N ASN A 179 -5.85 23.88 23.19
CA ASN A 179 -5.85 23.26 24.51
C ASN A 179 -4.81 22.14 24.62
N ASP A 180 -4.77 21.23 23.64
CA ASP A 180 -3.92 20.04 23.68
C ASP A 180 -2.52 20.28 23.12
N GLY A 181 -2.32 21.40 22.42
CA GLY A 181 -1.09 21.71 21.70
C GLY A 181 -0.82 20.79 20.51
N GLN A 182 0.45 20.66 20.15
CA GLN A 182 0.89 19.96 18.94
C GLN A 182 1.25 18.49 19.23
N MET A 183 0.93 17.61 18.29
CA MET A 183 1.21 16.17 18.27
C MET A 183 2.00 15.83 17.01
N LEU A 184 3.31 15.65 17.12
CA LEU A 184 4.24 15.58 15.99
C LEU A 184 4.80 14.17 15.83
N LEU A 185 4.50 13.50 14.73
CA LEU A 185 5.19 12.27 14.37
C LEU A 185 6.55 12.61 13.74
N SER A 186 7.64 12.07 14.28
CA SER A 186 8.98 12.51 13.93
C SER A 186 9.92 11.41 13.49
N THR A 187 10.73 11.74 12.49
CA THR A 187 11.95 11.03 12.10
C THR A 187 13.18 11.90 12.28
N HIS A 188 13.06 13.04 12.97
CA HIS A 188 14.20 13.88 13.34
C HIS A 188 15.24 13.03 14.08
N TRP A 189 16.52 13.31 13.88
CA TRP A 189 17.62 12.51 14.41
C TRP A 189 17.53 12.24 15.93
N ASP A 190 17.14 13.24 16.72
CA ASP A 190 17.01 13.10 18.19
C ASP A 190 15.70 12.44 18.63
N TYR A 191 14.71 12.42 17.74
CA TYR A 191 13.35 11.96 18.02
C TYR A 191 12.91 10.93 16.98
N TYR A 192 13.84 10.07 16.57
CA TYR A 192 13.62 9.15 15.47
C TYR A 192 12.55 8.12 15.82
N ASN A 193 11.50 8.07 15.00
CA ASN A 193 10.35 7.19 15.15
C ASN A 193 9.61 7.39 16.50
N LYS A 194 9.39 8.65 16.88
CA LYS A 194 8.67 9.04 18.09
C LYS A 194 7.52 9.99 17.78
N ILE A 195 6.51 9.99 18.64
CA ILE A 195 5.49 11.03 18.65
C ILE A 195 5.84 12.02 19.77
N LEU A 196 6.04 13.28 19.42
CA LEU A 196 6.20 14.37 20.39
C LEU A 196 4.84 14.97 20.68
N ILE A 197 4.51 15.18 21.94
CA ILE A 197 3.29 15.85 22.38
C ILE A 197 3.59 17.12 23.17
N SER A 198 2.63 18.04 23.17
CA SER A 198 2.70 19.28 23.94
C SER A 198 2.58 19.02 25.43
N SER A 199 3.20 19.91 26.22
CA SER A 199 3.07 19.93 27.68
C SER A 199 1.65 20.31 28.17
N ARG A 200 0.77 20.75 27.25
CA ARG A 200 -0.61 21.17 27.53
C ARG A 200 -1.64 20.03 27.45
N MET A 201 -1.29 18.91 26.81
CA MET A 201 -2.22 17.81 26.56
C MET A 201 -2.61 17.06 27.84
N ASN A 202 -3.85 16.56 27.92
CA ASN A 202 -4.21 15.59 28.96
C ASN A 202 -3.80 14.16 28.56
N TYR A 203 -2.79 13.61 29.23
CA TYR A 203 -1.97 12.51 28.74
C TYR A 203 -2.50 11.08 28.95
N ALA A 204 -3.49 10.89 29.82
CA ALA A 204 -3.69 9.60 30.50
C ALA A 204 -3.80 8.39 29.55
N ASN A 205 -4.37 8.57 28.36
CA ASN A 205 -4.52 7.52 27.36
C ASN A 205 -3.59 7.66 26.15
N TYR A 206 -3.10 8.88 25.87
CA TYR A 206 -2.35 9.16 24.63
C TYR A 206 -0.88 8.69 24.70
N ILE A 207 -0.26 8.72 25.90
CA ILE A 207 1.13 8.29 26.09
C ILE A 207 1.32 6.78 25.94
N ASN A 208 0.23 6.00 25.94
CA ASN A 208 0.31 4.56 25.83
C ASN A 208 1.07 4.13 24.56
N PRO A 209 2.08 3.25 24.70
CA PRO A 209 2.81 2.67 23.58
C PRO A 209 1.87 2.10 22.53
N THR A 210 2.24 2.25 21.26
CA THR A 210 1.46 1.79 20.11
C THR A 210 2.37 1.11 19.10
N ALA A 211 1.76 0.44 18.12
CA ALA A 211 2.50 -0.31 17.11
C ALA A 211 3.42 0.57 16.29
N SER A 212 4.57 0.01 15.91
CA SER A 212 5.64 0.61 15.12
C SER A 212 6.29 1.91 15.64
N ILE A 213 5.75 2.54 16.67
CA ILE A 213 6.31 3.76 17.27
C ILE A 213 7.22 3.35 18.43
N ASN A 214 8.38 4.00 18.55
CA ASN A 214 9.31 3.72 19.64
C ASN A 214 8.73 4.20 20.97
N ASP A 215 8.44 5.50 21.05
CA ASP A 215 7.94 6.15 22.26
C ASP A 215 7.03 7.33 21.91
N ILE A 216 6.19 7.71 22.87
CA ILE A 216 5.44 8.96 22.88
C ILE A 216 5.99 9.82 24.02
N ILE A 217 6.54 10.99 23.68
CA ILE A 217 7.30 11.84 24.62
C ILE A 217 6.75 13.26 24.66
N ILE A 218 6.86 13.91 25.81
CA ILE A 218 6.53 15.33 25.96
C ILE A 218 7.71 16.16 25.45
N GLY A 219 7.45 17.19 24.64
CA GLY A 219 8.48 18.09 24.12
C GLY A 219 8.16 18.80 22.81
N ALA A 220 6.91 18.73 22.33
CA ALA A 220 6.55 19.30 21.03
C ALA A 220 6.66 20.84 21.00
N ASP A 221 6.27 21.52 22.08
CA ASP A 221 6.26 22.99 22.14
C ASP A 221 7.68 23.56 22.15
N GLU A 222 8.58 22.98 22.95
CA GLU A 222 9.99 23.37 23.02
C GLU A 222 10.66 23.14 21.66
N PHE A 223 10.39 21.98 21.05
CA PHE A 223 10.93 21.65 19.74
C PHE A 223 10.47 22.64 18.66
N LEU A 224 9.18 22.94 18.56
CA LEU A 224 8.67 23.91 17.58
C LEU A 224 9.16 25.33 17.86
N THR A 225 9.29 25.73 19.13
CA THR A 225 9.83 27.06 19.49
C THR A 225 11.31 27.19 19.15
N SER A 226 12.06 26.07 19.12
CA SER A 226 13.44 26.06 18.63
C SER A 226 13.54 26.29 17.11
N LEU A 227 12.53 25.83 16.35
CA LEU A 227 12.52 25.89 14.88
C LEU A 227 11.85 27.15 14.32
N PHE A 228 10.78 27.61 14.96
CA PHE A 228 9.89 28.65 14.45
C PHE A 228 9.80 29.84 15.40
N SER A 229 9.47 31.02 14.84
CA SER A 229 9.05 32.15 15.66
C SER A 229 7.66 31.91 16.24
N THR A 230 7.35 32.55 17.36
CA THR A 230 6.02 32.49 18.00
C THR A 230 4.90 32.82 17.02
N SER A 231 5.09 33.82 16.14
CA SER A 231 4.11 34.17 15.09
C SER A 231 3.82 33.01 14.14
N LYS A 232 4.85 32.27 13.69
CA LYS A 232 4.70 31.14 12.78
C LYS A 232 4.01 29.95 13.47
N ASN A 233 4.30 29.71 14.73
CA ASN A 233 3.59 28.69 15.51
C ASN A 233 2.10 29.03 15.60
N ILE A 234 1.76 30.29 15.90
CA ILE A 234 0.36 30.76 15.91
C ILE A 234 -0.30 30.57 14.52
N ASP A 235 0.41 30.85 13.43
CA ASP A 235 -0.12 30.66 12.08
C ASP A 235 -0.39 29.18 11.77
N ILE A 236 0.49 28.27 12.21
CA ILE A 236 0.30 26.82 12.10
C ILE A 236 -0.94 26.37 12.90
N GLU A 237 -1.05 26.79 14.16
CA GLU A 237 -2.18 26.45 15.04
C GLU A 237 -3.51 26.94 14.47
N LYS A 238 -3.55 28.18 13.96
CA LYS A 238 -4.71 28.76 13.28
C LYS A 238 -5.10 27.97 12.04
N ASN A 239 -4.12 27.55 11.23
CA ASN A 239 -4.41 26.78 10.03
C ASN A 239 -4.99 25.40 10.35
N ILE A 240 -4.42 24.70 11.34
CA ILE A 240 -4.95 23.39 11.76
C ILE A 240 -6.38 23.54 12.31
N SER A 241 -6.64 24.58 13.11
CA SER A 241 -7.98 24.88 13.62
C SER A 241 -8.97 25.19 12.48
N HIS A 242 -8.52 25.90 11.45
CA HIS A 242 -9.31 26.17 10.26
C HIS A 242 -9.64 24.87 9.48
N LEU A 243 -8.65 24.02 9.24
CA LEU A 243 -8.86 22.70 8.62
C LEU A 243 -9.85 21.87 9.42
N LYS A 244 -9.67 21.78 10.74
CA LYS A 244 -10.58 21.06 11.64
C LYS A 244 -12.03 21.52 11.46
N LYS A 245 -12.27 22.84 11.49
CA LYS A 245 -13.61 23.42 11.28
C LYS A 245 -14.20 23.08 9.91
N VAL A 246 -13.37 23.05 8.86
CA VAL A 246 -13.83 22.70 7.51
C VAL A 246 -14.16 21.22 7.44
N TYR A 247 -13.22 20.34 7.79
CA TYR A 247 -13.40 18.89 7.66
C TYR A 247 -14.47 18.31 8.60
N SER A 248 -14.70 18.90 9.78
CA SER A 248 -15.78 18.47 10.67
C SER A 248 -17.16 18.73 10.07
N GLY A 249 -17.31 19.79 9.28
CA GLY A 249 -18.56 20.18 8.64
C GLY A 249 -18.84 19.50 7.29
N ILE A 250 -17.95 18.63 6.81
CA ILE A 250 -18.08 18.02 5.49
C ILE A 250 -18.93 16.75 5.54
N GLU A 251 -19.93 16.73 4.66
CA GLU A 251 -20.65 15.51 4.30
C GLU A 251 -19.85 14.71 3.27
N TYR A 252 -19.81 13.40 3.45
CA TYR A 252 -19.16 12.48 2.53
C TYR A 252 -19.91 11.16 2.51
N ASP A 253 -19.80 10.43 1.39
CA ASP A 253 -20.38 9.10 1.24
C ASP A 253 -19.33 8.04 1.68
N PRO A 254 -19.62 7.22 2.71
CA PRO A 254 -18.72 6.14 3.14
C PRO A 254 -18.45 5.07 2.06
N MET A 255 -19.31 4.94 1.05
CA MET A 255 -19.06 4.06 -0.11
C MET A 255 -18.17 4.72 -1.16
N TYR A 256 -18.07 6.05 -1.14
CA TYR A 256 -17.36 6.84 -2.12
C TYR A 256 -16.51 7.92 -1.43
N LEU A 257 -15.43 7.48 -0.78
CA LEU A 257 -14.58 8.34 0.05
C LEU A 257 -13.87 9.48 -0.69
N PHE A 258 -13.72 9.39 -2.02
CA PHE A 258 -13.20 10.52 -2.80
C PHE A 258 -14.11 11.77 -2.70
N SER A 259 -15.39 11.60 -2.36
CA SER A 259 -16.31 12.72 -2.07
C SER A 259 -15.78 13.64 -0.96
N ILE A 260 -14.94 13.14 -0.04
CA ILE A 260 -14.26 13.97 0.96
C ILE A 260 -13.45 15.07 0.25
N LEU A 261 -12.63 14.72 -0.73
CA LEU A 261 -11.80 15.70 -1.45
C LEU A 261 -12.66 16.64 -2.30
N GLU A 262 -13.63 16.10 -3.05
CA GLU A 262 -14.55 16.89 -3.90
C GLU A 262 -15.29 17.94 -3.07
N ASN A 263 -15.84 17.56 -1.92
CA ASN A 263 -16.57 18.48 -1.06
C ASN A 263 -15.65 19.46 -0.33
N THR A 264 -14.45 19.02 0.08
CA THR A 264 -13.48 19.90 0.74
C THR A 264 -12.97 21.00 -0.20
N SER A 265 -12.71 20.68 -1.46
CA SER A 265 -12.17 21.63 -2.46
C SER A 265 -13.01 22.90 -2.62
N LYS A 266 -14.32 22.83 -2.33
CA LYS A 266 -15.24 23.97 -2.36
C LYS A 266 -14.88 25.03 -1.30
N TYR A 267 -14.35 24.59 -0.17
CA TYR A 267 -14.01 25.42 0.99
C TYR A 267 -12.51 25.73 1.04
N LEU A 268 -11.68 24.77 0.68
CA LEU A 268 -10.22 24.89 0.66
C LEU A 268 -9.73 25.04 -0.78
N LYS A 269 -9.82 26.26 -1.32
CA LYS A 269 -9.13 26.58 -2.57
C LYS A 269 -7.62 26.48 -2.33
N SER A 270 -6.90 25.74 -3.16
CA SER A 270 -5.44 25.76 -3.13
C SER A 270 -4.96 27.17 -3.51
N THR A 271 -4.23 27.84 -2.61
CA THR A 271 -3.71 29.21 -2.84
C THR A 271 -2.43 29.28 -3.68
N GLY A 272 -1.96 28.16 -4.24
CA GLY A 272 -0.77 28.12 -5.08
C GLY A 272 -1.08 28.42 -6.53
N LYS A 273 -0.53 29.53 -7.07
CA LYS A 273 -0.18 29.61 -8.50
C LYS A 273 0.58 28.33 -8.82
N ILE A 274 0.02 27.49 -9.68
CA ILE A 274 0.77 26.42 -10.33
C ILE A 274 1.92 27.14 -11.03
N ILE A 275 3.14 27.03 -10.48
CA ILE A 275 4.34 27.36 -11.24
C ILE A 275 4.30 26.35 -12.37
N LYS A 276 3.81 26.78 -13.55
CA LYS A 276 3.91 26.00 -14.77
C LYS A 276 5.39 25.62 -14.85
N GLN A 277 5.68 24.34 -14.64
CA GLN A 277 7.01 23.81 -14.88
C GLN A 277 7.39 24.25 -16.30
N GLN A 278 8.40 25.12 -16.41
CA GLN A 278 9.10 25.24 -17.67
C GLN A 278 9.70 23.86 -17.91
N LYS A 279 9.12 23.13 -18.87
CA LYS A 279 9.63 21.85 -19.36
C LYS A 279 11.07 22.04 -19.83
N GLY A 280 12.02 21.85 -18.92
CA GLY A 280 13.35 21.40 -19.27
C GLY A 280 13.25 19.91 -19.49
N LEU A 281 13.24 19.47 -20.76
CA LEU A 281 13.48 18.07 -21.09
C LEU A 281 14.78 17.64 -20.42
N SER A 282 14.70 16.84 -19.37
CA SER A 282 15.79 15.95 -18.99
C SER A 282 15.22 14.54 -18.94
N ASN A 283 15.29 13.88 -20.09
CA ASN A 283 15.26 12.42 -20.16
C ASN A 283 16.43 11.92 -19.31
N LEU A 284 16.17 11.31 -18.14
CA LEU A 284 17.08 10.36 -17.50
C LEU A 284 16.32 9.58 -16.42
N LEU A 285 16.49 8.26 -16.46
CA LEU A 285 15.93 7.30 -15.52
C LEU A 285 16.24 7.69 -14.05
N ASN A 286 15.27 7.47 -13.15
CA ASN A 286 15.34 7.66 -11.69
C ASN A 286 15.41 9.12 -11.17
N GLN A 287 14.50 9.99 -11.61
CA GLN A 287 14.36 11.32 -11.01
C GLN A 287 13.50 11.28 -9.74
N LYS A 288 14.11 11.64 -8.61
CA LYS A 288 13.46 12.00 -7.34
C LYS A 288 12.29 12.95 -7.62
N LYS A 289 11.11 12.72 -7.04
CA LYS A 289 9.95 13.62 -7.16
C LYS A 289 9.86 14.56 -5.96
N SER A 290 9.49 15.81 -6.17
CA SER A 290 9.30 16.74 -5.04
C SER A 290 7.96 16.47 -4.35
N LEU A 291 8.00 15.89 -3.14
CA LEU A 291 6.79 15.70 -2.34
C LEU A 291 6.27 17.02 -1.76
N PHE A 292 7.15 17.96 -1.46
CA PHE A 292 6.83 19.26 -0.87
C PHE A 292 7.33 20.37 -1.80
N ILE A 293 6.51 21.41 -1.99
CA ILE A 293 6.89 22.61 -2.75
C ILE A 293 8.16 23.23 -2.15
N SER A 294 8.24 23.27 -0.82
CA SER A 294 9.41 23.78 -0.08
C SER A 294 10.72 23.01 -0.33
N ALA A 295 10.68 21.84 -0.95
CA ALA A 295 11.82 20.97 -1.20
C ALA A 295 12.21 20.86 -2.68
N GLU A 296 11.56 21.61 -3.59
CA GLU A 296 11.81 21.54 -5.04
C GLU A 296 13.25 21.84 -5.44
N ASN A 297 13.93 22.70 -4.69
CA ASN A 297 15.34 23.02 -4.93
C ASN A 297 16.32 21.87 -4.62
N ARG A 298 15.82 20.72 -4.12
CA ARG A 298 16.63 19.56 -3.70
C ARG A 298 16.41 18.31 -4.55
N LEU A 299 15.81 18.46 -5.73
CA LEU A 299 15.59 17.35 -6.66
C LEU A 299 16.89 16.64 -7.10
N ASN A 300 18.00 17.37 -7.15
CA ASN A 300 19.29 16.87 -7.61
C ASN A 300 20.17 16.24 -6.50
N SER A 301 19.68 16.21 -5.26
CA SER A 301 20.43 15.67 -4.12
C SER A 301 19.69 14.49 -3.52
N ILE A 302 20.40 13.38 -3.28
CA ILE A 302 19.88 12.21 -2.57
C ILE A 302 20.80 11.95 -1.38
N ILE A 303 20.23 11.99 -0.18
CA ILE A 303 20.95 11.67 1.06
C ILE A 303 20.83 10.18 1.35
N GLN A 304 21.97 9.56 1.61
CA GLN A 304 22.01 8.14 1.95
C GLN A 304 21.45 7.90 3.35
N TRP A 305 20.88 6.72 3.54
CA TRP A 305 20.36 6.31 4.83
C TRP A 305 21.48 6.21 5.88
N PRO A 306 21.38 6.89 7.04
CA PRO A 306 22.42 6.84 8.05
C PRO A 306 22.58 5.43 8.64
N THR A 307 23.82 5.01 8.88
CA THR A 307 24.14 3.71 9.49
C THR A 307 23.62 3.58 10.93
N LEU A 308 23.46 4.71 11.62
CA LEU A 308 22.90 4.77 12.99
C LEU A 308 21.49 4.19 13.06
N PHE A 309 20.67 4.37 12.02
CA PHE A 309 19.29 3.92 11.97
C PHE A 309 19.21 2.60 11.20
N LYS A 310 19.53 1.49 11.88
CA LYS A 310 19.54 0.16 11.26
C LYS A 310 18.15 -0.22 10.74
N ARG A 311 18.09 -0.61 9.47
CA ARG A 311 16.90 -1.16 8.83
C ARG A 311 16.88 -2.68 8.99
N LYS A 312 15.71 -3.22 9.26
CA LYS A 312 15.44 -4.66 9.38
C LYS A 312 14.35 -5.05 8.40
N THR A 313 14.27 -6.32 8.06
CA THR A 313 13.11 -6.85 7.35
C THR A 313 11.96 -7.09 8.32
N LYS A 314 10.73 -7.09 7.81
CA LYS A 314 9.55 -7.42 8.59
C LYS A 314 9.69 -8.80 9.24
N ASP A 315 10.09 -9.79 8.45
CA ASP A 315 10.24 -11.18 8.86
C ASP A 315 11.30 -11.35 9.97
N GLU A 316 12.41 -10.60 9.90
CA GLU A 316 13.43 -10.59 10.97
C GLU A 316 12.87 -10.17 12.32
N LEU A 317 11.93 -9.23 12.37
CA LEU A 317 11.35 -8.77 13.63
C LEU A 317 10.23 -9.68 14.10
N GLU A 318 9.32 -10.06 13.20
CA GLU A 318 8.18 -10.92 13.56
C GLU A 318 8.65 -12.32 14.01
N SER A 319 9.78 -12.82 13.51
CA SER A 319 10.36 -14.10 13.95
C SER A 319 11.07 -14.05 15.32
N THR A 320 11.44 -12.87 15.82
CA THR A 320 12.10 -12.73 17.14
C THR A 320 11.12 -12.74 18.31
N VAL A 321 9.84 -12.50 18.04
CA VAL A 321 8.80 -12.54 19.07
C VAL A 321 8.45 -14.01 19.32
N VAL A 322 8.91 -14.54 20.45
CA VAL A 322 8.59 -15.90 20.89
C VAL A 322 7.10 -15.97 21.16
N ILE A 323 6.36 -16.54 20.21
CA ILE A 323 4.97 -16.93 20.44
C ILE A 323 5.04 -18.09 21.43
N ASP A 324 4.51 -17.89 22.65
CA ASP A 324 4.26 -18.97 23.60
C ASP A 324 3.29 -19.97 22.96
N ASN A 325 3.84 -20.91 22.22
CA ASN A 325 3.14 -22.00 21.57
C ASN A 325 2.80 -23.04 22.63
N THR A 326 1.88 -22.72 23.54
CA THR A 326 1.12 -23.76 24.26
C THR A 326 0.04 -24.35 23.36
N LYS A 327 0.46 -24.89 22.20
CA LYS A 327 -0.32 -25.84 21.41
C LYS A 327 0.63 -26.87 20.82
N LYS A 328 0.63 -28.02 21.52
CA LYS A 328 0.97 -29.37 21.09
C LYS A 328 1.61 -29.48 19.70
N GLU A 329 2.88 -29.82 19.73
CA GLU A 329 3.62 -30.45 18.64
C GLU A 329 2.79 -31.55 17.97
N ILE A 330 2.62 -31.43 16.66
CA ILE A 330 2.64 -32.60 15.78
C ILE A 330 3.67 -32.26 14.71
N ASN A 331 4.81 -32.94 14.82
CA ASN A 331 5.87 -33.00 13.83
C ASN A 331 5.33 -33.40 12.46
N GLN A 332 5.89 -32.81 11.41
CA GLN A 332 6.57 -33.61 10.38
C GLN A 332 7.37 -32.70 9.43
N ASP A 333 8.69 -32.80 9.62
CA ASP A 333 9.76 -32.82 8.63
C ASP A 333 9.35 -32.63 7.16
N ASN A 334 10.01 -31.68 6.49
CA ASN A 334 11.20 -32.02 5.72
C ASN A 334 11.87 -30.77 5.13
N GLN A 335 13.13 -30.59 5.52
CA GLN A 335 14.10 -29.73 4.86
C GLN A 335 14.41 -30.29 3.47
N TYR A 336 14.49 -29.43 2.46
CA TYR A 336 15.50 -29.54 1.41
C TYR A 336 15.78 -28.16 0.83
N LYS A 337 16.94 -27.59 1.22
CA LYS A 337 17.62 -26.54 0.46
C LYS A 337 18.58 -27.22 -0.51
N SER A 338 18.56 -26.85 -1.79
CA SER A 338 19.81 -26.69 -2.54
C SER A 338 19.62 -25.96 -3.88
N PRO A 339 20.72 -25.38 -4.41
CA PRO A 339 20.72 -24.20 -5.27
C PRO A 339 20.91 -24.57 -6.74
N MET A 340 20.52 -23.70 -7.69
CA MET A 340 21.09 -23.77 -9.04
C MET A 340 21.20 -22.41 -9.74
N ASN A 341 22.47 -22.06 -9.90
CA ASN A 341 23.18 -21.30 -10.93
C ASN A 341 22.43 -20.64 -12.09
N ILE A 342 22.90 -19.41 -12.29
CA ILE A 342 22.74 -18.49 -13.41
C ILE A 342 23.33 -19.11 -14.69
N TYR A 343 22.56 -19.06 -15.79
CA TYR A 343 23.10 -19.10 -17.14
C TYR A 343 22.53 -17.93 -17.95
N ASN A 344 23.43 -17.10 -18.47
CA ASN A 344 23.17 -16.10 -19.50
C ASN A 344 23.10 -16.80 -20.86
N ILE A 345 22.01 -16.59 -21.62
CA ILE A 345 22.04 -16.63 -23.09
C ILE A 345 21.12 -15.52 -23.61
N GLU A 346 21.72 -14.65 -24.40
CA GLU A 346 21.12 -13.51 -25.10
C GLU A 346 20.20 -13.95 -26.25
N GLY A 347 19.21 -13.11 -26.54
CA GLY A 347 18.52 -13.07 -27.83
C GLY A 347 17.05 -13.49 -27.78
N TYR A 348 16.18 -12.50 -28.08
CA TYR A 348 14.79 -12.57 -28.54
C TYR A 348 13.67 -12.18 -27.55
N ASN A 349 12.83 -11.28 -28.08
CA ASN A 349 11.91 -10.38 -27.40
C ASN A 349 10.73 -11.08 -26.71
N THR A 350 10.73 -11.06 -25.38
CA THR A 350 9.54 -11.22 -24.52
C THR A 350 8.66 -9.97 -24.56
N PRO A 351 7.34 -10.08 -24.26
CA PRO A 351 6.59 -8.93 -23.75
C PRO A 351 7.31 -8.44 -22.49
N LYS A 352 7.49 -7.12 -22.36
CA LYS A 352 8.33 -6.52 -21.31
C LYS A 352 7.87 -6.93 -19.90
N ASN A 353 8.81 -6.94 -18.96
CA ASN A 353 8.65 -7.15 -17.50
C ASN A 353 7.70 -6.15 -16.79
N GLU A 354 6.80 -5.49 -17.51
CA GLU A 354 5.94 -4.39 -17.06
C GLU A 354 4.51 -4.83 -16.71
N ASP A 355 4.15 -6.11 -16.88
CA ASP A 355 2.86 -6.63 -16.42
C ASP A 355 2.97 -7.16 -14.98
N PHE A 356 2.45 -6.37 -14.03
CA PHE A 356 2.35 -6.73 -12.61
C PHE A 356 1.33 -7.84 -12.38
N VAL A 357 1.79 -9.08 -12.51
CA VAL A 357 1.05 -10.29 -12.16
C VAL A 357 1.84 -11.05 -11.08
N LEU A 358 1.17 -11.40 -9.97
CA LEU A 358 1.72 -12.20 -8.86
C LEU A 358 2.45 -13.44 -9.42
N LYS A 359 3.57 -13.89 -8.82
CA LYS A 359 4.33 -15.08 -9.31
C LYS A 359 3.44 -16.32 -9.52
N THR A 360 2.40 -16.48 -8.70
CA THR A 360 1.40 -17.57 -8.78
C THR A 360 0.35 -17.37 -9.88
N MET A 361 0.22 -16.16 -10.41
CA MET A 361 -0.68 -15.77 -11.50
C MET A 361 0.05 -15.66 -12.86
N ARG A 362 1.38 -15.79 -12.88
CA ARG A 362 2.16 -15.81 -14.13
C ARG A 362 2.04 -17.20 -14.77
N SER A 363 1.58 -17.21 -16.01
CA SER A 363 1.66 -18.38 -16.88
C SER A 363 3.11 -18.69 -17.21
N GLU A 364 3.51 -19.94 -17.09
CA GLU A 364 4.83 -20.39 -17.52
C GLU A 364 4.81 -20.61 -19.04
N PHE A 365 5.92 -20.32 -19.70
CA PHE A 365 6.06 -20.69 -21.10
C PHE A 365 6.28 -22.20 -21.19
N VAL A 366 5.39 -22.90 -21.89
CA VAL A 366 5.51 -24.33 -22.12
C VAL A 366 5.52 -24.60 -23.62
N LYS A 367 6.39 -25.51 -24.04
CA LYS A 367 6.44 -25.97 -25.43
C LYS A 367 5.12 -26.65 -25.78
N SER A 368 4.44 -26.19 -26.82
CA SER A 368 3.27 -26.88 -27.37
C SER A 368 3.66 -28.32 -27.74
N ARG A 369 2.86 -29.29 -27.27
CA ARG A 369 3.04 -30.72 -27.51
C ARG A 369 1.75 -31.27 -28.12
N PRO A 370 1.82 -32.27 -29.02
CA PRO A 370 0.63 -32.92 -29.52
C PRO A 370 -0.16 -33.55 -28.36
N LEU A 371 -1.49 -33.42 -28.42
CA LEU A 371 -2.37 -34.05 -27.44
C LEU A 371 -2.28 -35.59 -27.57
N PRO A 372 -2.19 -36.33 -26.46
CA PRO A 372 -2.32 -37.78 -26.47
C PRO A 372 -3.72 -38.19 -26.92
N GLN A 373 -3.88 -39.43 -27.40
CA GLN A 373 -5.19 -39.92 -27.81
C GLN A 373 -6.14 -39.95 -26.61
N ILE A 374 -7.32 -39.35 -26.77
CA ILE A 374 -8.34 -39.32 -25.73
C ILE A 374 -9.05 -40.67 -25.63
N PRO A 375 -9.28 -41.20 -24.42
CA PRO A 375 -10.16 -42.35 -24.24
C PRO A 375 -11.59 -42.01 -24.66
N THR A 376 -12.27 -42.90 -25.39
CA THR A 376 -13.69 -42.71 -25.82
C THR A 376 -14.67 -43.59 -25.06
N THR A 377 -14.16 -44.43 -24.16
CA THR A 377 -14.83 -45.60 -23.60
C THR A 377 -15.59 -45.33 -22.31
N SER A 378 -15.20 -44.33 -21.52
CA SER A 378 -15.79 -44.06 -20.20
C SER A 378 -15.71 -42.59 -19.82
N ILE A 379 -16.78 -42.07 -19.21
CA ILE A 379 -16.84 -40.71 -18.64
C ILE A 379 -15.67 -40.48 -17.67
N LYS A 380 -15.35 -41.49 -16.85
CA LYS A 380 -14.28 -41.41 -15.83
C LYS A 380 -12.89 -41.34 -16.49
N GLU A 381 -12.67 -42.10 -17.55
CA GLU A 381 -11.41 -42.09 -18.29
C GLU A 381 -11.19 -40.77 -19.03
N ILE A 382 -12.27 -40.18 -19.58
CA ILE A 382 -12.23 -38.85 -20.21
C ILE A 382 -11.87 -37.75 -19.18
N LEU A 383 -12.44 -37.81 -17.97
CA LEU A 383 -12.13 -36.84 -16.92
C LEU A 383 -10.70 -37.02 -16.36
N PHE A 384 -10.22 -38.25 -16.22
CA PHE A 384 -8.82 -38.50 -15.83
C PHE A 384 -7.82 -38.04 -16.90
N TYR A 385 -8.16 -38.20 -18.17
CA TYR A 385 -7.38 -37.63 -19.27
C TYR A 385 -7.29 -36.10 -19.14
N LEU A 386 -8.38 -35.40 -18.84
CA LEU A 386 -8.31 -33.94 -18.62
C LEU A 386 -7.42 -33.57 -17.42
N ARG A 387 -7.51 -34.33 -16.33
CA ARG A 387 -6.66 -34.15 -15.14
C ARG A 387 -5.18 -34.32 -15.50
N SER A 388 -4.80 -35.31 -16.30
CA SER A 388 -3.40 -35.54 -16.69
C SER A 388 -2.87 -34.41 -17.57
N ILE A 389 -3.64 -33.94 -18.55
CA ILE A 389 -3.27 -32.81 -19.41
C ILE A 389 -2.98 -31.53 -18.61
N ILE A 390 -3.76 -31.26 -17.57
CA ILE A 390 -3.56 -30.08 -16.71
C ILE A 390 -2.36 -30.27 -15.79
N ASN A 391 -2.15 -31.48 -15.26
CA ASN A 391 -0.99 -31.79 -14.42
C ASN A 391 0.32 -31.68 -15.20
N ASP A 392 0.33 -32.13 -16.46
CA ASP A 392 1.49 -32.14 -17.36
C ASP A 392 1.82 -30.76 -17.98
N ASN A 393 1.17 -29.69 -17.51
CA ASN A 393 1.42 -28.30 -17.89
C ASN A 393 1.28 -28.01 -19.39
N TYR A 394 0.32 -28.59 -20.09
CA TYR A 394 0.06 -28.25 -21.50
C TYR A 394 -0.25 -26.74 -21.67
N ASP A 395 -0.04 -26.21 -22.87
CA ASP A 395 -0.38 -24.82 -23.17
C ASP A 395 -1.90 -24.62 -23.23
N MET A 396 -2.35 -23.41 -22.90
CA MET A 396 -3.76 -23.05 -22.78
C MET A 396 -4.59 -23.43 -24.02
N PRO A 397 -4.13 -23.20 -25.27
CA PRO A 397 -4.90 -23.64 -26.44
C PRO A 397 -5.07 -25.17 -26.51
N SER A 398 -4.04 -25.95 -26.18
CA SER A 398 -4.12 -27.41 -26.13
C SER A 398 -5.05 -27.89 -25.02
N ILE A 399 -5.04 -27.23 -23.85
CA ILE A 399 -6.01 -27.49 -22.78
C ILE A 399 -7.43 -27.19 -23.24
N GLY A 400 -7.64 -26.06 -23.94
CA GLY A 400 -8.94 -25.70 -24.50
C GLY A 400 -9.44 -26.68 -25.57
N LEU A 401 -8.53 -27.20 -26.40
CA LEU A 401 -8.83 -28.26 -27.37
C LEU A 401 -9.15 -29.59 -26.68
N ALA A 402 -8.39 -29.97 -25.65
CA ALA A 402 -8.65 -31.16 -24.85
C ALA A 402 -10.04 -31.11 -24.18
N LEU A 403 -10.43 -29.96 -23.63
CA LEU A 403 -11.76 -29.74 -23.03
C LEU A 403 -12.90 -29.85 -24.06
N GLU A 404 -12.69 -29.36 -25.28
CA GLU A 404 -13.69 -29.48 -26.35
C GLU A 404 -13.84 -30.94 -26.81
N ILE A 405 -12.73 -31.63 -27.06
CA ILE A 405 -12.77 -33.03 -27.49
C ILE A 405 -13.39 -33.90 -26.39
N ALA A 406 -13.05 -33.65 -25.13
CA ALA A 406 -13.65 -34.34 -23.98
C ALA A 406 -15.15 -34.11 -23.92
N ARG A 407 -15.61 -32.85 -24.05
CA ARG A 407 -17.04 -32.53 -24.09
C ARG A 407 -17.75 -33.28 -25.22
N ASP A 408 -17.20 -33.27 -26.43
CA ASP A 408 -17.87 -33.89 -27.58
C ASP A 408 -17.95 -35.42 -27.45
N ASN A 409 -16.96 -36.05 -26.82
CA ASN A 409 -17.01 -37.47 -26.47
C ASN A 409 -17.99 -37.76 -25.33
N LEU A 410 -18.05 -36.91 -24.30
CA LEU A 410 -19.03 -37.02 -23.22
C LEU A 410 -20.47 -36.89 -23.74
N ARG A 411 -20.70 -36.00 -24.71
CA ARG A 411 -22.02 -35.82 -25.35
C ARG A 411 -22.50 -37.08 -26.07
N LYS A 412 -21.57 -37.91 -26.56
CA LYS A 412 -21.89 -39.21 -27.19
C LYS A 412 -22.25 -40.28 -26.15
N LEU A 413 -21.79 -40.14 -24.91
CA LEU A 413 -22.01 -41.10 -23.82
C LEU A 413 -23.20 -40.73 -22.92
N ALA A 414 -23.44 -39.43 -22.69
CA ALA A 414 -24.52 -38.94 -21.84
C ALA A 414 -25.08 -37.62 -22.38
N LEU A 415 -26.41 -37.55 -22.51
CA LEU A 415 -27.12 -36.39 -23.07
C LEU A 415 -27.11 -35.17 -22.14
N HIS A 416 -27.09 -35.38 -20.82
CA HIS A 416 -27.13 -34.31 -19.81
C HIS A 416 -26.16 -34.61 -18.66
N LEU A 417 -25.07 -33.85 -18.60
CA LEU A 417 -24.15 -33.79 -17.46
C LEU A 417 -24.05 -32.31 -17.05
N ASP A 418 -24.21 -32.04 -15.76
CA ASP A 418 -24.33 -30.68 -15.21
C ASP A 418 -23.11 -29.80 -15.50
N TYR A 419 -21.96 -30.41 -15.78
CA TYR A 419 -20.69 -29.74 -16.06
C TYR A 419 -20.39 -29.52 -17.56
N MET A 420 -21.25 -29.97 -18.48
CA MET A 420 -21.04 -29.81 -19.94
C MET A 420 -21.02 -28.36 -20.39
N TRP A 421 -21.87 -27.54 -19.77
CA TRP A 421 -21.90 -26.10 -20.02
C TRP A 421 -20.62 -25.42 -19.55
N GLU A 422 -20.14 -25.82 -18.36
CA GLU A 422 -18.91 -25.27 -17.78
C GLU A 422 -17.67 -25.67 -18.60
N MET A 423 -17.57 -26.92 -19.04
CA MET A 423 -16.53 -27.37 -19.97
C MET A 423 -16.53 -26.56 -21.27
N SER A 424 -17.70 -26.25 -21.82
CA SER A 424 -17.81 -25.43 -23.05
C SER A 424 -17.31 -24.00 -22.84
N LYS A 425 -17.59 -23.42 -21.67
CA LYS A 425 -17.11 -22.09 -21.30
C LYS A 425 -15.59 -22.07 -21.18
N LEU A 426 -15.01 -23.06 -20.51
CA LEU A 426 -13.56 -23.17 -20.30
C LEU A 426 -12.81 -23.49 -21.60
N ALA A 427 -13.34 -24.37 -22.45
CA ALA A 427 -12.78 -24.68 -23.76
C ALA A 427 -12.65 -23.41 -24.62
N ASN A 428 -13.72 -22.61 -24.72
CA ASN A 428 -13.72 -21.36 -25.47
C ASN A 428 -12.79 -20.31 -24.87
N LEU A 429 -12.71 -20.25 -23.54
CA LEU A 429 -11.83 -19.32 -22.83
C LEU A 429 -10.36 -19.61 -23.16
N TYR A 430 -9.92 -20.87 -23.04
CA TYR A 430 -8.51 -21.22 -23.19
C TYR A 430 -8.04 -21.34 -24.64
N LYS A 431 -8.92 -21.74 -25.57
CA LYS A 431 -8.62 -21.72 -27.01
C LYS A 431 -8.26 -20.34 -27.56
N ARG A 432 -8.82 -19.28 -26.96
CA ARG A 432 -8.60 -17.88 -27.39
C ARG A 432 -7.38 -17.24 -26.75
N LYS A 433 -6.64 -17.96 -25.90
CA LYS A 433 -5.44 -17.46 -25.23
C LYS A 433 -4.19 -17.66 -26.10
N ASN A 434 -3.11 -16.96 -25.76
CA ASN A 434 -1.87 -17.03 -26.53
C ASN A 434 -1.28 -18.45 -26.49
N PRO A 435 -0.76 -18.95 -27.62
CA PRO A 435 -0.07 -20.24 -27.67
C PRO A 435 1.19 -20.22 -26.81
N ASN A 436 1.61 -21.39 -26.34
CA ASN A 436 2.79 -21.60 -25.49
C ASN A 436 2.73 -21.01 -24.08
N LEU A 437 1.57 -20.56 -23.60
CA LEU A 437 1.37 -20.18 -22.20
C LEU A 437 0.65 -21.32 -21.47
N SER A 438 1.19 -21.78 -20.35
CA SER A 438 0.48 -22.69 -19.44
C SER A 438 -0.57 -21.94 -18.62
N LEU A 439 -1.46 -22.67 -17.97
CA LEU A 439 -2.26 -22.10 -16.87
C LEU A 439 -1.34 -21.53 -15.79
N SER A 440 -1.75 -20.42 -15.19
CA SER A 440 -1.12 -19.96 -13.94
C SER A 440 -1.34 -20.97 -12.82
N GLN A 441 -0.54 -20.93 -11.74
CA GLN A 441 -0.70 -21.86 -10.62
C GLN A 441 -2.09 -21.78 -9.99
N LYS A 442 -2.66 -20.57 -9.89
CA LYS A 442 -4.03 -20.37 -9.40
C LYS A 442 -5.07 -20.99 -10.34
N GLU A 443 -4.98 -20.71 -11.64
CA GLU A 443 -5.92 -21.28 -12.63
C GLU A 443 -5.81 -22.80 -12.72
N LYS A 444 -4.59 -23.34 -12.62
CA LYS A 444 -4.34 -24.78 -12.57
C LYS A 444 -5.02 -25.41 -11.36
N PHE A 445 -4.87 -24.81 -10.18
CA PHE A 445 -5.51 -25.29 -8.95
C PHE A 445 -7.04 -25.26 -9.06
N GLU A 446 -7.62 -24.13 -9.48
CA GLU A 446 -9.08 -23.99 -9.64
C GLU A 446 -9.66 -24.97 -10.68
N LEU A 447 -8.95 -25.19 -11.78
CA LEU A 447 -9.40 -26.11 -12.83
C LEU A 447 -9.31 -27.57 -12.38
N LEU A 448 -8.26 -27.94 -11.65
CA LEU A 448 -8.13 -29.28 -11.06
C LEU A 448 -9.23 -29.55 -10.03
N GLU A 449 -9.52 -28.58 -9.15
CA GLU A 449 -10.59 -28.70 -8.15
C GLU A 449 -11.96 -28.94 -8.81
N ARG A 450 -12.25 -28.26 -9.93
CA ARG A 450 -13.47 -28.48 -10.71
C ARG A 450 -13.52 -29.87 -11.33
N ILE A 451 -12.41 -30.35 -11.89
CA ILE A 451 -12.34 -31.70 -12.49
C ILE A 451 -12.52 -32.77 -11.41
N GLU A 452 -11.93 -32.62 -10.23
CA GLU A 452 -12.15 -33.54 -9.10
C GLU A 452 -13.62 -33.56 -8.69
N SER A 453 -14.29 -32.41 -8.64
CA SER A 453 -15.73 -32.32 -8.40
C SER A 453 -16.55 -33.05 -9.47
N TRP A 454 -16.19 -32.91 -10.75
CA TRP A 454 -16.85 -33.65 -11.85
C TRP A 454 -16.62 -35.16 -11.74
N ILE A 455 -15.43 -35.62 -11.37
CA ILE A 455 -15.11 -37.03 -11.13
C ILE A 455 -15.94 -37.58 -9.97
N ALA A 456 -16.04 -36.83 -8.87
CA ALA A 456 -16.84 -37.22 -7.70
C ALA A 456 -18.34 -37.30 -8.04
N ASN A 457 -18.85 -36.36 -8.83
CA ASN A 457 -20.25 -36.34 -9.26
C ASN A 457 -20.56 -37.44 -10.29
N ALA A 458 -19.60 -37.79 -11.16
CA ALA A 458 -19.73 -38.94 -12.05
C ALA A 458 -19.88 -40.26 -11.28
N HIS A 459 -19.22 -40.41 -10.11
CA HIS A 459 -19.44 -41.56 -9.23
C HIS A 459 -20.84 -41.58 -8.62
N LYS A 460 -21.36 -40.44 -8.15
CA LYS A 460 -22.73 -40.35 -7.60
C LYS A 460 -23.82 -40.65 -8.64
N ASN A 461 -23.62 -40.23 -9.89
CA ASN A 461 -24.59 -40.46 -10.96
C ASN A 461 -24.53 -41.90 -11.51
N MET A 462 -23.37 -42.58 -11.48
CA MET A 462 -23.29 -44.02 -11.77
C MET A 462 -23.93 -44.89 -10.69
N ILE A 463 -23.85 -44.50 -9.41
CA ILE A 463 -24.51 -45.22 -8.29
C ILE A 463 -26.05 -45.12 -8.39
N LYS A 464 -26.58 -44.09 -9.05
CA LYS A 464 -28.03 -43.94 -9.29
C LYS A 464 -28.55 -44.61 -10.58
N LEU A 465 -27.65 -45.11 -11.44
CA LEU A 465 -28.00 -45.69 -12.74
C LEU A 465 -27.73 -47.21 -12.85
N ASN A 466 -27.21 -47.84 -11.79
CA ASN A 466 -27.20 -49.29 -11.67
C ASN A 466 -28.30 -49.72 -10.67
N PRO A 467 -29.36 -50.42 -11.12
CA PRO A 467 -30.24 -51.16 -10.21
C PRO A 467 -29.54 -52.34 -9.53
#